data_AF-W9H3B1-F1
#
_entry.id   AF-W9H3B1-F1
#
_cell.length_a   1.000
_cell.length_b   1.000
_cell.length_c   1.000
_cell.angle_alpha   90.00
_cell.angle_beta   90.00
_cell.angle_gamma   90.00
#
_symmetry.space_group_name_H-M   'P 1'
#
loop_
_entity.id
_entity.type
_entity.pdbx_description
1 polymer ?
#
loop_
_entity_poly.entity_id
_entity_poly.type
_entity_poly.pdbx_seq_one_letter_code
_entity_poly.pdbx_strand_id
1 'polypeptide(L)'
;MRTSLWFIPVLMSLAAVLIAMAALRIDANLLDDGERVWWLHSGKPENASDLLSTLLSSIITMATLAISITMVVLTLAASQLGPRLIRSFIGDRRTQVALGFFVMTIVYLLLVYRRVDSGLSADNVPHVAITAGSALSLGCIFLLLFYVHHLASSIVADTVVDRVGDDLDEVLCRLLREPGSVDERDRQSGDTAHAEGPPRPVDIALSLPRGGYVQTVDHEALVALAHGRDLVLTLRFRAGWHVLAGGSHVWFGPRDPDAGKATEGGEIAAQVADAIVVGSDRTPTQDIEFSVRQLVEVALRALSPGINDPYTAIAVIDRMATSLALAMARDMEPVRHRDGDGVIRLVTHPTTMTGMIDLCFNEIRQAASAKPAILIHLLDTIGQLACHVRTPEQRNALARQAVMIASSGNREVAEERDQAEIADRHEAALANLIARDL
;
A
#
# COMPACT_ATOMS: atom_id res chain seq x y z
N MET A 1 -3.58 4.65 -12.26
CA MET A 1 -2.41 4.85 -13.16
C MET A 1 -1.05 4.86 -12.44
N ARG A 2 -0.95 4.61 -11.12
CA ARG A 2 0.32 4.60 -10.36
C ARG A 2 1.09 3.24 -10.40
N THR A 3 0.66 2.28 -11.21
CA THR A 3 1.13 0.88 -11.15
C THR A 3 1.86 0.36 -12.40
N SER A 4 2.16 1.23 -13.38
CA SER A 4 2.87 0.82 -14.60
C SER A 4 4.36 1.11 -14.50
N LEU A 5 5.20 0.07 -14.54
CA LEU A 5 6.66 0.17 -14.65
C LEU A 5 7.13 0.99 -15.86
N TRP A 6 6.34 1.00 -16.93
CA TRP A 6 6.77 1.48 -18.25
C TRP A 6 6.34 2.90 -18.57
N PHE A 7 5.46 3.49 -17.77
CA PHE A 7 4.93 4.83 -18.07
C PHE A 7 6.03 5.90 -18.07
N ILE A 8 6.86 5.96 -17.02
CA ILE A 8 7.97 6.92 -16.93
C ILE A 8 9.04 6.63 -18.00
N PRO A 9 9.51 5.38 -18.21
CA PRO A 9 10.46 5.07 -19.29
C PRO A 9 10.00 5.51 -20.68
N VAL A 10 8.72 5.31 -21.03
CA VAL A 10 8.18 5.73 -22.33
C VAL A 10 8.20 7.26 -22.45
N LEU A 11 7.83 7.98 -21.39
CA LEU A 11 7.86 9.44 -21.38
C LEU A 11 9.30 9.98 -21.51
N MET A 12 10.27 9.38 -20.81
CA MET A 12 11.68 9.74 -20.93
C MET A 12 12.25 9.41 -22.31
N SER A 13 11.82 8.31 -22.93
CA SER A 13 12.21 7.97 -24.31
C SER A 13 11.72 9.01 -25.31
N LEU A 14 10.49 9.51 -25.14
CA LEU A 14 9.96 10.60 -25.96
C LEU A 14 10.76 11.89 -25.75
N ALA A 15 11.14 12.21 -24.50
CA ALA A 15 12.02 13.32 -24.19
C ALA A 15 13.39 13.17 -24.86
N ALA A 16 13.93 11.95 -24.97
CA ALA A 16 15.17 11.68 -25.70
C ALA A 16 15.10 12.11 -27.16
N VAL A 17 13.97 11.88 -27.84
CA VAL A 17 13.75 12.30 -29.22
C VAL A 17 13.79 13.83 -29.33
N LEU A 18 13.13 14.53 -28.39
CA LEU A 18 13.14 15.99 -28.35
C LEU A 18 14.55 16.54 -28.10
N ILE A 19 15.30 15.95 -27.16
CA ILE A 19 16.67 16.35 -26.84
C ILE A 19 17.60 16.09 -28.04
N ALA A 20 17.47 14.95 -28.72
CA ALA A 20 18.25 14.64 -29.92
C ALA A 20 17.96 15.65 -31.05
N MET A 21 16.68 15.96 -31.32
CA MET A 21 16.31 16.95 -32.32
C MET A 21 16.84 18.35 -31.98
N ALA A 22 16.77 18.76 -30.70
CA ALA A 22 17.29 20.03 -30.25
C ALA A 22 18.82 20.10 -30.39
N ALA A 23 19.53 19.07 -29.94
CA ALA A 23 20.99 18.99 -30.05
C ALA A 23 21.46 19.05 -31.50
N LEU A 24 20.81 18.30 -32.40
CA LEU A 24 21.11 18.31 -33.84
C LEU A 24 20.78 19.65 -34.52
N ARG A 25 19.72 20.36 -34.07
CA ARG A 25 19.38 21.70 -34.59
C ARG A 25 20.33 22.78 -34.11
N ILE A 26 20.71 22.74 -32.82
CA ILE A 26 21.68 23.67 -32.26
C ILE A 26 23.00 23.54 -33.02
N ASP A 27 23.43 22.30 -33.23
CA ASP A 27 24.67 22.02 -33.95
C ASP A 27 24.66 22.57 -35.38
N ALA A 28 23.55 22.39 -36.11
CA ALA A 28 23.37 22.95 -37.46
C ALA A 28 23.41 24.50 -37.51
N ASN A 29 23.11 25.19 -36.40
CA ASN A 29 23.05 26.65 -36.34
C ASN A 29 24.31 27.29 -35.70
N LEU A 30 25.16 26.51 -35.02
CA LEU A 30 26.34 27.02 -34.30
C LEU A 30 27.62 27.02 -35.15
N LEU A 31 27.59 26.45 -36.36
CA LEU A 31 28.76 26.17 -37.19
C LEU A 31 29.27 27.34 -38.07
N ASP A 32 28.87 28.59 -37.81
CA ASP A 32 29.39 29.75 -38.56
C ASP A 32 30.52 30.53 -37.85
N ASP A 33 30.72 30.38 -36.54
CA ASP A 33 31.77 31.11 -35.79
C ASP A 33 32.82 30.18 -35.17
N GLY A 34 34.07 30.35 -35.62
CA GLY A 34 35.22 29.46 -35.45
C GLY A 34 35.83 29.29 -34.05
N GLU A 35 35.07 29.43 -32.96
CA GLU A 35 35.57 29.14 -31.61
C GLU A 35 35.22 27.72 -31.16
N ARG A 36 36.02 26.75 -31.64
CA ARG A 36 35.94 25.36 -31.18
C ARG A 36 36.42 25.24 -29.73
N VAL A 37 35.50 25.10 -28.79
CA VAL A 37 35.82 24.89 -27.38
C VAL A 37 36.39 23.48 -27.19
N TRP A 38 37.54 23.36 -26.53
CA TRP A 38 38.32 22.12 -26.35
C TRP A 38 37.57 20.91 -25.75
N TRP A 39 36.43 21.12 -25.07
CA TRP A 39 35.57 20.06 -24.51
C TRP A 39 34.42 19.65 -25.44
N LEU A 40 34.13 20.45 -26.46
CA LEU A 40 33.19 20.12 -27.54
C LEU A 40 33.98 19.33 -28.59
N HIS A 41 33.49 18.14 -28.96
CA HIS A 41 34.30 17.12 -29.63
C HIS A 41 35.10 17.68 -30.83
N SER A 42 36.42 17.43 -30.87
CA SER A 42 37.36 17.93 -31.88
C SER A 42 38.04 16.76 -32.63
N GLY A 43 37.25 15.73 -32.97
CA GLY A 43 37.69 14.51 -33.67
C GLY A 43 37.18 14.43 -35.12
N LYS A 44 37.77 13.51 -35.91
CA LYS A 44 37.30 13.17 -37.27
C LYS A 44 35.96 12.40 -37.25
N PRO A 45 35.16 12.43 -38.33
CA PRO A 45 33.86 11.75 -38.40
C PRO A 45 33.91 10.25 -38.05
N GLU A 46 34.95 9.54 -38.47
CA GLU A 46 35.09 8.09 -38.22
C GLU A 46 35.25 7.79 -36.72
N ASN A 47 35.93 8.67 -35.98
CA ASN A 47 36.07 8.51 -34.53
C ASN A 47 34.74 8.75 -33.80
N ALA A 48 33.82 9.53 -34.38
CA ALA A 48 32.53 9.81 -33.79
C ALA A 48 31.56 8.63 -33.92
N SER A 49 31.50 7.97 -35.08
CA SER A 49 30.67 6.76 -35.26
C SER A 49 31.14 5.61 -34.37
N ASP A 50 32.46 5.42 -34.24
CA ASP A 50 33.05 4.38 -33.40
C ASP A 50 32.81 4.65 -31.91
N LEU A 51 32.93 5.91 -31.48
CA LEU A 51 32.60 6.32 -30.11
C LEU A 51 31.11 6.08 -29.82
N LEU A 52 30.21 6.55 -30.68
CA LEU A 52 28.77 6.40 -30.48
C LEU A 52 28.35 4.92 -30.48
N SER A 53 28.91 4.08 -31.36
CA SER A 53 28.62 2.64 -31.39
C SER A 53 29.13 1.92 -30.13
N THR A 54 30.33 2.29 -29.65
CA THR A 54 30.91 1.77 -28.41
C THR A 54 30.07 2.17 -27.19
N LEU A 55 29.65 3.45 -27.11
CA LEU A 55 28.79 3.95 -26.05
C LEU A 55 27.41 3.27 -26.08
N LEU A 56 26.81 3.13 -27.27
CA LEU A 56 25.54 2.47 -27.45
C LEU A 56 25.59 1.01 -26.96
N SER A 57 26.59 0.25 -27.39
CA SER A 57 26.81 -1.14 -26.94
C SER A 57 26.97 -1.22 -25.43
N SER A 58 27.81 -0.35 -24.85
CA SER A 58 28.07 -0.30 -23.41
C SER A 58 26.79 -0.03 -22.61
N ILE A 59 25.95 0.91 -23.04
CA ILE A 59 24.71 1.25 -22.35
C ILE A 59 23.67 0.15 -22.51
N ILE A 60 23.61 -0.53 -23.66
CA ILE A 60 22.74 -1.71 -23.83
C ILE A 60 23.13 -2.81 -22.83
N THR A 61 24.42 -3.06 -22.64
CA THR A 61 24.91 -4.01 -21.61
C THR A 61 24.53 -3.56 -20.20
N MET A 62 24.73 -2.28 -19.85
CA MET A 62 24.33 -1.75 -18.53
C MET A 62 22.82 -1.82 -18.30
N ALA A 63 22.01 -1.53 -19.30
CA ALA A 63 20.56 -1.64 -19.24
C ALA A 63 20.11 -3.09 -19.02
N THR A 64 20.77 -4.04 -19.72
CA THR A 64 20.52 -5.48 -19.55
C THR A 64 20.87 -5.94 -18.13
N LEU A 65 22.00 -5.48 -17.59
CA LEU A 65 22.39 -5.74 -16.21
C LEU A 65 21.36 -5.18 -15.22
N ALA A 66 20.92 -3.93 -15.42
CA ALA A 66 19.91 -3.30 -14.57
C ALA A 66 18.59 -4.09 -14.58
N ILE A 67 18.10 -4.51 -15.76
CA ILE A 67 16.90 -5.35 -15.89
C ILE A 67 17.10 -6.70 -15.19
N SER A 68 18.27 -7.33 -15.34
CA SER A 68 18.58 -8.60 -14.70
C SER A 68 18.54 -8.49 -13.17
N ILE A 69 19.19 -7.47 -12.60
CA ILE A 69 19.14 -7.22 -11.16
C ILE A 69 17.70 -6.92 -10.72
N THR A 70 16.94 -6.12 -11.48
CA THR A 70 15.51 -5.87 -11.20
C THR A 70 14.74 -7.19 -11.05
N MET A 71 14.95 -8.13 -11.97
CA MET A 71 14.23 -9.40 -11.98
C MET A 71 14.66 -10.32 -10.83
N VAL A 72 15.96 -10.35 -10.50
CA VAL A 72 16.47 -11.07 -9.33
C VAL A 72 15.85 -10.52 -8.05
N VAL A 73 15.83 -9.20 -7.89
CA VAL A 73 15.24 -8.52 -6.73
C VAL A 73 13.74 -8.78 -6.65
N LEU A 74 13.04 -8.72 -7.78
CA LEU A 74 11.60 -9.02 -7.83
C LEU A 74 11.32 -10.47 -7.38
N THR A 75 12.17 -11.40 -7.81
CA THR A 75 12.08 -12.82 -7.43
C THR A 75 12.37 -13.03 -5.95
N LEU A 76 13.37 -12.33 -5.40
CA LEU A 76 13.73 -12.39 -3.98
C LEU A 76 12.65 -11.74 -3.09
N ALA A 77 12.11 -10.61 -3.51
CA ALA A 77 10.99 -9.97 -2.82
C ALA A 77 9.73 -10.85 -2.85
N ALA A 78 9.44 -11.50 -4.00
CA ALA A 78 8.33 -12.44 -4.12
C ALA A 78 8.49 -13.64 -3.17
N SER A 79 9.71 -14.15 -2.99
CA SER A 79 9.98 -15.30 -2.11
C SER A 79 10.02 -14.91 -0.64
N GLN A 80 10.61 -13.77 -0.27
CA GLN A 80 10.74 -13.36 1.13
C GLN A 80 9.50 -12.64 1.68
N LEU A 81 8.88 -11.75 0.89
CA LEU A 81 7.91 -10.77 1.41
C LEU A 81 6.46 -11.07 1.05
N GLY A 82 6.20 -11.66 -0.11
CA GLY A 82 4.84 -12.02 -0.53
C GLY A 82 4.43 -11.43 -1.87
N PRO A 83 3.57 -12.13 -2.64
CA PRO A 83 3.12 -11.67 -3.95
C PRO A 83 2.39 -10.32 -3.90
N ARG A 84 1.81 -9.97 -2.74
CA ARG A 84 1.09 -8.70 -2.58
C ARG A 84 2.01 -7.49 -2.47
N LEU A 85 3.24 -7.67 -1.98
CA LEU A 85 4.22 -6.59 -1.83
C LEU A 85 4.99 -6.30 -3.13
N ILE A 86 5.03 -7.26 -4.07
CA ILE A 86 5.55 -7.08 -5.44
C ILE A 86 4.93 -5.83 -6.10
N ARG A 87 3.62 -5.59 -5.90
CA ARG A 87 2.93 -4.42 -6.48
C ARG A 87 3.51 -3.09 -5.98
N SER A 88 3.94 -3.02 -4.72
CA SER A 88 4.59 -1.83 -4.15
C SER A 88 5.98 -1.60 -4.77
N PHE A 89 6.74 -2.67 -5.01
CA PHE A 89 8.04 -2.61 -5.70
C PHE A 89 7.94 -2.20 -7.17
N ILE A 90 6.95 -2.71 -7.91
CA ILE A 90 6.67 -2.35 -9.32
C ILE A 90 6.34 -0.84 -9.45
N GLY A 91 5.74 -0.25 -8.41
CA GLY A 91 5.40 1.17 -8.34
C GLY A 91 6.55 2.10 -7.96
N ASP A 92 7.77 1.60 -7.71
CA ASP A 92 8.87 2.44 -7.26
C ASP A 92 9.37 3.40 -8.36
N ARG A 93 9.14 4.70 -8.14
CA ARG A 93 9.51 5.77 -9.08
C ARG A 93 11.01 5.82 -9.35
N ARG A 94 11.86 5.51 -8.36
CA ARG A 94 13.33 5.57 -8.55
C ARG A 94 13.77 4.49 -9.55
N THR A 95 13.24 3.29 -9.42
CA THR A 95 13.45 2.19 -10.36
C THR A 95 12.95 2.54 -11.77
N GLN A 96 11.77 3.14 -11.88
CA GLN A 96 11.21 3.57 -13.17
C GLN A 96 12.04 4.67 -13.86
N VAL A 97 12.55 5.64 -13.09
CA VAL A 97 13.44 6.70 -13.59
C VAL A 97 14.78 6.11 -14.04
N ALA A 98 15.35 5.17 -13.27
CA ALA A 98 16.62 4.56 -13.61
C ALA A 98 16.55 3.78 -14.94
N LEU A 99 15.56 2.89 -15.07
CA LEU A 99 15.28 2.16 -16.32
C LEU A 99 14.98 3.13 -17.47
N GLY A 100 14.18 4.16 -17.21
CA GLY A 100 13.84 5.19 -18.20
C GLY A 100 15.06 5.95 -18.72
N PHE A 101 16.03 6.25 -17.88
CA PHE A 101 17.26 6.96 -18.27
C PHE A 101 18.17 6.10 -19.16
N PHE A 102 18.28 4.79 -18.89
CA PHE A 102 19.00 3.89 -19.78
C PHE A 102 18.36 3.83 -21.17
N VAL A 103 17.03 3.61 -21.23
CA VAL A 103 16.31 3.55 -22.51
C VAL A 103 16.36 4.89 -23.24
N MET A 104 16.17 6.00 -22.52
CA MET A 104 16.32 7.35 -23.06
C MET A 104 17.69 7.54 -23.71
N THR A 105 18.78 7.18 -23.02
CA THR A 105 20.13 7.34 -23.56
C THR A 105 20.38 6.43 -24.78
N ILE A 106 19.87 5.20 -24.77
CA ILE A 106 19.93 4.29 -25.94
C ILE A 106 19.22 4.92 -27.15
N VAL A 107 17.99 5.42 -26.96
CA VAL A 107 17.21 6.06 -28.03
C VAL A 107 17.95 7.31 -28.55
N TYR A 108 18.47 8.14 -27.65
CA TYR A 108 19.25 9.31 -28.01
C TYR A 108 20.48 8.93 -28.86
N LEU A 109 21.30 7.98 -28.39
CA LEU A 109 22.49 7.53 -29.10
C LEU A 109 22.15 6.91 -30.46
N LEU A 110 21.06 6.13 -30.58
CA LEU A 110 20.60 5.58 -31.84
C LEU A 110 20.22 6.66 -32.86
N LEU A 111 19.53 7.72 -32.41
CA LEU A 111 19.13 8.83 -33.28
C LEU A 111 20.34 9.63 -33.79
N VAL A 112 21.29 9.91 -32.90
CA VAL A 112 22.53 10.61 -33.26
C VAL A 112 23.41 9.71 -34.15
N TYR A 113 23.55 8.43 -33.81
CA TYR A 113 24.30 7.46 -34.60
C TYR A 113 23.73 7.33 -36.02
N ARG A 114 22.41 7.18 -36.16
CA ARG A 114 21.73 7.14 -37.47
C ARG A 114 22.03 8.39 -38.30
N ARG A 115 22.10 9.57 -37.67
CA ARG A 115 22.40 10.83 -38.35
C ARG A 115 23.84 10.87 -38.86
N VAL A 116 24.80 10.42 -38.05
CA VAL A 116 26.22 10.35 -38.41
C VAL A 116 26.48 9.31 -39.51
N ASP A 117 25.86 8.13 -39.40
CA ASP A 117 26.00 7.03 -40.36
C ASP A 117 25.35 7.35 -41.74
N SER A 118 24.33 8.21 -41.77
CA SER A 118 23.61 8.59 -42.99
C SER A 118 24.37 9.48 -43.99
N GLY A 119 25.66 9.74 -43.78
CA GLY A 119 26.58 10.12 -44.85
C GLY A 119 26.37 11.49 -45.50
N LEU A 120 26.13 12.55 -44.73
CA LEU A 120 26.34 13.92 -45.22
C LEU A 120 27.77 14.34 -44.87
N SER A 121 28.48 14.89 -45.85
CA SER A 121 29.87 15.37 -45.87
C SER A 121 30.60 15.48 -44.52
N ALA A 122 31.88 15.08 -44.49
CA ALA A 122 32.78 15.13 -43.33
C ALA A 122 32.81 16.47 -42.55
N ASP A 123 32.31 17.56 -43.13
CA ASP A 123 32.17 18.89 -42.52
C ASP A 123 30.95 19.08 -41.60
N ASN A 124 29.98 18.14 -41.53
CA ASN A 124 28.74 18.29 -40.75
C ASN A 124 28.62 17.30 -39.57
N VAL A 125 29.72 17.05 -38.86
CA VAL A 125 29.71 16.17 -37.66
C VAL A 125 29.04 16.88 -36.49
N PRO A 126 27.98 16.30 -35.87
CA PRO A 126 27.24 16.98 -34.83
C PRO A 126 27.91 16.89 -33.44
N HIS A 127 28.90 17.74 -33.23
CA HIS A 127 29.75 17.77 -32.04
C HIS A 127 28.96 18.00 -30.74
N VAL A 128 27.97 18.91 -30.73
CA VAL A 128 27.11 19.15 -29.57
C VAL A 128 26.32 17.88 -29.22
N ALA A 129 25.79 17.21 -30.23
CA ALA A 129 24.99 15.99 -30.03
C ALA A 129 25.85 14.82 -29.52
N ILE A 130 27.09 14.70 -30.02
CA ILE A 130 28.05 13.68 -29.56
C ILE A 130 28.48 13.95 -28.12
N THR A 131 28.83 15.20 -27.77
CA THR A 131 29.22 15.56 -26.40
C THR A 131 28.06 15.33 -25.41
N ALA A 132 26.83 15.68 -25.78
CA ALA A 132 25.65 15.38 -24.96
C ALA A 132 25.42 13.86 -24.81
N GLY A 133 25.64 13.07 -25.87
CA GLY A 133 25.58 11.61 -25.80
C GLY A 133 26.60 11.02 -24.84
N SER A 134 27.85 11.51 -24.90
CA SER A 134 28.90 11.12 -23.96
C SER A 134 28.57 11.49 -22.50
N ALA A 135 28.02 12.69 -22.27
CA ALA A 135 27.60 13.12 -20.94
C ALA A 135 26.45 12.26 -20.38
N LEU A 136 25.44 11.95 -21.21
CA LEU A 136 24.36 11.03 -20.84
C LEU A 136 24.90 9.63 -20.52
N SER A 137 25.85 9.14 -21.31
CA SER A 137 26.50 7.84 -21.12
C SER A 137 27.26 7.77 -19.79
N LEU A 138 27.97 8.84 -19.44
CA LEU A 138 28.63 8.97 -18.14
C LEU A 138 27.61 9.01 -17.00
N GLY A 139 26.49 9.71 -17.20
CA GLY A 139 25.34 9.69 -16.29
C GLY A 139 24.79 8.28 -16.06
N CYS A 140 24.71 7.43 -17.09
CA CYS A 140 24.28 6.04 -16.98
C CYS A 140 25.18 5.22 -16.05
N ILE A 141 26.50 5.48 -16.02
CA ILE A 141 27.43 4.80 -15.13
C ILE A 141 27.13 5.14 -13.66
N PHE A 142 27.03 6.44 -13.34
CA PHE A 142 26.71 6.88 -11.97
C PHE A 142 25.33 6.39 -11.53
N LEU A 143 24.36 6.45 -12.44
CA LEU A 143 23.01 5.96 -12.20
C LEU A 143 23.00 4.44 -11.96
N LEU A 144 23.80 3.65 -12.68
CA LEU A 144 23.90 2.21 -12.45
C LEU A 144 24.40 1.93 -11.03
N LEU A 145 25.44 2.62 -10.57
CA LEU A 145 25.97 2.47 -9.21
C LEU A 145 24.93 2.84 -8.15
N PHE A 146 24.26 3.98 -8.34
CA PHE A 146 23.15 4.39 -7.47
C PHE A 146 22.01 3.37 -7.49
N TYR A 147 21.67 2.84 -8.66
CA TYR A 147 20.58 1.89 -8.85
C TYR A 147 20.85 0.57 -8.13
N VAL A 148 22.07 0.05 -8.23
CA VAL A 148 22.49 -1.15 -7.49
C VAL A 148 22.40 -0.93 -5.98
N HIS A 149 22.89 0.21 -5.48
CA HIS A 149 22.80 0.53 -4.06
C HIS A 149 21.35 0.67 -3.58
N HIS A 150 20.51 1.41 -4.32
CA HIS A 150 19.08 1.59 -4.02
C HIS A 150 18.36 0.24 -3.98
N LEU A 151 18.56 -0.62 -4.98
CA LEU A 151 17.98 -1.96 -5.00
C LEU A 151 18.46 -2.82 -3.83
N ALA A 152 19.76 -2.83 -3.52
CA ALA A 152 20.31 -3.61 -2.41
C ALA A 152 19.73 -3.16 -1.06
N SER A 153 19.58 -1.85 -0.84
CA SER A 153 18.98 -1.30 0.38
C SER A 153 17.47 -1.54 0.48
N SER A 154 16.76 -1.56 -0.65
CA SER A 154 15.30 -1.76 -0.70
C SER A 154 14.85 -3.20 -0.39
N ILE A 155 15.79 -4.17 -0.35
CA ILE A 155 15.52 -5.58 -0.04
C ILE A 155 15.48 -5.82 1.48
N VAL A 156 16.02 -4.91 2.28
CA VAL A 156 16.02 -5.04 3.75
C VAL A 156 14.57 -4.99 4.22
N ALA A 157 14.15 -6.02 4.96
CA ALA A 157 12.78 -6.17 5.44
C ALA A 157 12.29 -4.90 6.14
N ASP A 158 13.16 -4.23 6.91
CA ASP A 158 12.89 -2.96 7.59
C ASP A 158 12.37 -1.86 6.65
N THR A 159 12.98 -1.65 5.48
CA THR A 159 12.53 -0.62 4.53
C THR A 159 11.15 -0.93 3.96
N VAL A 160 10.82 -2.21 3.81
CA VAL A 160 9.51 -2.65 3.33
C VAL A 160 8.46 -2.51 4.44
N VAL A 161 8.81 -2.92 5.65
CA VAL A 161 7.97 -2.76 6.84
C VAL A 161 7.63 -1.28 7.05
N ASP A 162 8.63 -0.41 6.99
CA ASP A 162 8.44 1.04 7.09
C ASP A 162 7.53 1.57 5.98
N ARG A 163 7.79 1.20 4.73
CA ARG A 163 6.97 1.65 3.58
C ARG A 163 5.50 1.22 3.70
N VAL A 164 5.24 -0.03 4.07
CA VAL A 164 3.88 -0.53 4.24
C VAL A 164 3.22 0.11 5.46
N GLY A 165 3.99 0.35 6.52
CA GLY A 165 3.53 1.10 7.68
C GLY A 165 3.18 2.56 7.32
N ASP A 166 3.96 3.21 6.46
CA ASP A 166 3.69 4.58 5.99
C ASP A 166 2.39 4.62 5.17
N ASP A 167 2.19 3.62 4.29
CA ASP A 167 0.94 3.44 3.54
C ASP A 167 -0.26 3.23 4.49
N LEU A 168 -0.07 2.48 5.59
CA LEU A 168 -1.09 2.31 6.63
C LEU A 168 -1.40 3.64 7.34
N ASP A 169 -0.37 4.37 7.77
CA ASP A 169 -0.53 5.65 8.47
C ASP A 169 -1.23 6.70 7.59
N GLU A 170 -0.94 6.75 6.29
CA GLU A 170 -1.65 7.60 5.33
C GLU A 170 -3.14 7.23 5.26
N VAL A 171 -3.46 5.94 5.17
CA VAL A 171 -4.83 5.43 5.12
C VAL A 171 -5.58 5.71 6.43
N LEU A 172 -4.94 5.50 7.58
CA LEU A 172 -5.48 5.82 8.90
C LEU A 172 -5.78 7.32 9.01
N CYS A 173 -4.84 8.18 8.58
CA CYS A 173 -5.02 9.64 8.61
C CYS A 173 -6.17 10.10 7.72
N ARG A 174 -6.41 9.41 6.60
CA ARG A 174 -7.47 9.73 5.64
C ARG A 174 -8.84 9.22 6.07
N LEU A 175 -8.93 8.01 6.62
CA LEU A 175 -10.20 7.32 6.87
C LEU A 175 -10.70 7.46 8.31
N LEU A 176 -9.80 7.55 9.30
CA LEU A 176 -10.19 7.73 10.69
C LEU A 176 -10.43 9.20 11.01
N ARG A 177 -11.44 9.46 11.83
CA ARG A 177 -11.88 10.81 12.15
C ARG A 177 -11.11 11.39 13.33
N GLU A 178 -11.04 12.71 13.39
CA GLU A 178 -10.46 13.40 14.54
C GLU A 178 -11.22 13.04 15.83
N PRO A 179 -10.51 12.87 16.96
CA PRO A 179 -11.14 12.51 18.22
C PRO A 179 -12.16 13.58 18.65
N GLY A 180 -13.34 13.13 19.07
CA GLY A 180 -14.43 14.03 19.45
C GLY A 180 -15.47 14.26 18.35
N SER A 181 -15.19 13.86 17.11
CA SER A 181 -16.05 14.14 15.95
C SER A 181 -17.28 13.23 15.81
N VAL A 182 -17.29 12.07 16.48
CA VAL A 182 -18.42 11.14 16.50
C VAL A 182 -19.31 11.43 17.71
N ASP A 183 -20.64 11.41 17.54
CA ASP A 183 -21.58 11.62 18.66
C ASP A 183 -21.42 10.48 19.69
N GLU A 184 -21.50 10.77 20.99
CA GLU A 184 -21.32 9.76 22.07
C GLU A 184 -22.30 8.59 21.94
N ARG A 185 -23.49 8.87 21.40
CA ARG A 185 -24.53 7.88 21.10
C ARG A 185 -24.09 6.85 20.06
N ASP A 186 -23.20 7.23 19.14
CA ASP A 186 -22.64 6.32 18.13
C ASP A 186 -21.37 5.62 18.65
N ARG A 187 -20.67 6.18 19.65
CA ARG A 187 -19.49 5.55 20.30
C ARG A 187 -19.87 4.36 21.19
N GLN A 188 -20.91 4.49 22.02
CA GLN A 188 -21.30 3.44 22.98
C GLN A 188 -21.94 2.21 22.31
N SER A 189 -22.45 2.34 21.08
CA SER A 189 -22.92 1.18 20.30
C SER A 189 -21.78 0.33 19.73
N GLY A 190 -20.50 0.73 19.82
CA GLY A 190 -19.35 -0.02 19.30
C GLY A 190 -19.18 -1.42 19.90
N ASP A 191 -19.46 -1.59 21.20
CA ASP A 191 -19.37 -2.89 21.90
C ASP A 191 -20.62 -3.78 21.67
N THR A 192 -21.68 -3.24 21.08
CA THR A 192 -22.88 -3.98 20.65
C THR A 192 -23.06 -3.98 19.13
N ALA A 193 -22.03 -3.57 18.39
CA ALA A 193 -22.04 -3.31 16.95
C ALA A 193 -21.97 -4.60 16.10
N HIS A 194 -22.71 -5.62 16.49
CA HIS A 194 -23.28 -6.47 15.48
C HIS A 194 -24.64 -5.88 15.11
N ALA A 195 -24.80 -5.52 13.84
CA ALA A 195 -26.11 -5.43 13.20
C ALA A 195 -26.77 -6.83 13.13
N GLU A 196 -26.83 -7.52 14.28
CA GLU A 196 -27.17 -8.94 14.47
C GLU A 196 -28.65 -9.17 14.75
N GLY A 197 -29.46 -8.11 14.76
CA GLY A 197 -30.87 -8.31 14.52
C GLY A 197 -31.03 -9.00 13.16
N PRO A 198 -31.79 -10.10 13.03
CA PRO A 198 -32.23 -10.55 11.72
C PRO A 198 -32.86 -9.34 10.99
N PRO A 199 -32.72 -9.25 9.65
CA PRO A 199 -33.41 -8.21 8.91
C PRO A 199 -34.88 -8.21 9.34
N ARG A 200 -35.47 -7.02 9.50
CA ARG A 200 -36.87 -6.93 9.91
C ARG A 200 -37.70 -7.69 8.86
N PRO A 201 -38.86 -8.28 9.23
CA PRO A 201 -39.72 -8.97 8.26
C PRO A 201 -40.12 -8.11 7.05
N VAL A 202 -40.06 -6.79 7.19
CA VAL A 202 -40.34 -5.78 6.15
C VAL A 202 -39.12 -5.40 5.30
N ASP A 203 -37.92 -5.85 5.65
CA ASP A 203 -36.70 -5.50 4.93
C ASP A 203 -36.55 -6.38 3.69
N ILE A 204 -36.30 -5.73 2.55
CA ILE A 204 -36.08 -6.39 1.27
C ILE A 204 -34.56 -6.57 1.08
N ALA A 205 -34.16 -7.81 0.80
CA ALA A 205 -32.77 -8.14 0.47
C ALA A 205 -32.44 -7.71 -0.97
N LEU A 206 -31.28 -7.09 -1.13
CA LEU A 206 -30.69 -6.74 -2.41
C LEU A 206 -29.46 -7.59 -2.67
N SER A 207 -29.44 -8.20 -3.86
CA SER A 207 -28.30 -8.94 -4.36
C SER A 207 -27.39 -8.03 -5.15
N LEU A 208 -26.08 -8.14 -4.93
CA LEU A 208 -25.10 -7.46 -5.76
C LEU A 208 -25.00 -8.18 -7.12
N PRO A 209 -24.93 -7.44 -8.24
CA PRO A 209 -24.93 -8.01 -9.58
C PRO A 209 -23.63 -8.78 -9.90
N ARG A 210 -22.54 -8.47 -9.18
CA ARG A 210 -21.22 -9.10 -9.36
C ARG A 210 -20.63 -9.48 -8.00
N GLY A 211 -19.88 -10.58 -7.99
CA GLY A 211 -19.06 -11.01 -6.85
C GLY A 211 -17.61 -10.56 -7.01
N GLY A 212 -16.91 -10.45 -5.89
CA GLY A 212 -15.52 -9.98 -5.84
C GLY A 212 -15.23 -9.23 -4.54
N TYR A 213 -14.12 -8.50 -4.51
CA TYR A 213 -13.79 -7.63 -3.38
C TYR A 213 -14.48 -6.29 -3.50
N VAL A 214 -15.14 -5.86 -2.42
CA VAL A 214 -15.68 -4.52 -2.30
C VAL A 214 -14.51 -3.54 -2.19
N GLN A 215 -14.36 -2.66 -3.17
CA GLN A 215 -13.25 -1.70 -3.24
C GLN A 215 -13.64 -0.36 -2.63
N THR A 216 -14.83 0.15 -2.99
CA THR A 216 -15.38 1.39 -2.45
C THR A 216 -16.88 1.31 -2.24
N VAL A 217 -17.35 2.03 -1.22
CA VAL A 217 -18.76 2.27 -0.89
C VAL A 217 -18.96 3.78 -0.77
N ASP A 218 -19.88 4.33 -1.56
CA ASP A 218 -20.25 5.74 -1.48
C ASP A 218 -21.34 5.94 -0.42
N HIS A 219 -20.92 6.17 0.83
CA HIS A 219 -21.84 6.36 1.95
C HIS A 219 -22.74 7.59 1.77
N GLU A 220 -22.26 8.66 1.13
CA GLU A 220 -23.04 9.89 0.92
C GLU A 220 -24.16 9.67 -0.10
N ALA A 221 -23.85 9.01 -1.22
CA ALA A 221 -24.85 8.65 -2.23
C ALA A 221 -25.93 7.72 -1.65
N LEU A 222 -25.54 6.75 -0.81
CA LEU A 222 -26.48 5.84 -0.15
C LEU A 222 -27.36 6.57 0.89
N VAL A 223 -26.81 7.51 1.66
CA VAL A 223 -27.60 8.34 2.59
C VAL A 223 -28.59 9.23 1.83
N ALA A 224 -28.16 9.86 0.74
CA ALA A 224 -29.02 10.69 -0.10
C ALA A 224 -30.16 9.88 -0.74
N LEU A 225 -29.84 8.68 -1.24
CA LEU A 225 -30.82 7.74 -1.77
C LEU A 225 -31.87 7.33 -0.72
N ALA A 226 -31.41 6.95 0.46
CA ALA A 226 -32.27 6.55 1.57
C ALA A 226 -33.14 7.72 2.08
N HIS A 227 -32.59 8.94 2.12
CA HIS A 227 -33.37 10.14 2.47
C HIS A 227 -34.47 10.43 1.44
N GLY A 228 -34.13 10.44 0.15
CA GLY A 228 -35.10 10.76 -0.92
C GLY A 228 -36.28 9.77 -1.03
N ARG A 229 -36.12 8.54 -0.53
CA ARG A 229 -37.16 7.49 -0.55
C ARG A 229 -37.76 7.17 0.84
N ASP A 230 -37.37 7.90 1.89
CA ASP A 230 -37.69 7.63 3.31
C ASP A 230 -37.41 6.19 3.78
N LEU A 231 -36.22 5.69 3.41
CA LEU A 231 -35.76 4.34 3.71
C LEU A 231 -34.61 4.33 4.73
N VAL A 232 -34.32 3.14 5.24
CA VAL A 232 -33.09 2.81 5.95
C VAL A 232 -32.39 1.67 5.22
N LEU A 233 -31.13 1.90 4.86
CA LEU A 233 -30.25 0.91 4.25
C LEU A 233 -29.38 0.23 5.33
N THR A 234 -29.19 -1.08 5.21
CA THR A 234 -28.26 -1.83 6.07
C THR A 234 -27.28 -2.61 5.18
N LEU A 235 -25.99 -2.28 5.29
CA LEU A 235 -24.90 -3.00 4.65
C LEU A 235 -24.26 -3.96 5.65
N ARG A 236 -24.13 -5.24 5.29
CA ARG A 236 -23.45 -6.26 6.12
C ARG A 236 -22.05 -6.61 5.63
N PHE A 237 -21.42 -5.67 4.94
CA PHE A 237 -20.04 -5.77 4.47
C PHE A 237 -19.38 -4.40 4.59
N ARG A 238 -18.06 -4.38 4.40
CA ARG A 238 -17.25 -3.18 4.26
C ARG A 238 -16.28 -3.33 3.10
N ALA A 239 -15.64 -2.22 2.72
CA ALA A 239 -14.49 -2.28 1.82
C ALA A 239 -13.46 -3.29 2.32
N GLY A 240 -12.89 -4.06 1.40
CA GLY A 240 -11.96 -5.15 1.68
C GLY A 240 -12.59 -6.55 1.76
N TRP A 241 -13.91 -6.65 1.95
CA TRP A 241 -14.60 -7.94 2.05
C TRP A 241 -14.89 -8.55 0.68
N HIS A 242 -14.84 -9.88 0.61
CA HIS A 242 -15.22 -10.62 -0.58
C HIS A 242 -16.70 -10.97 -0.54
N VAL A 243 -17.47 -10.48 -1.51
CA VAL A 243 -18.91 -10.72 -1.65
C VAL A 243 -19.19 -11.71 -2.78
N LEU A 244 -20.17 -12.58 -2.56
CA LEU A 244 -20.65 -13.53 -3.59
C LEU A 244 -21.79 -12.90 -4.40
N ALA A 245 -21.75 -13.08 -5.72
CA ALA A 245 -22.84 -12.69 -6.61
C ALA A 245 -24.15 -13.38 -6.19
N GLY A 246 -25.27 -12.65 -6.27
CA GLY A 246 -26.57 -13.19 -5.86
C GLY A 246 -26.80 -13.25 -4.34
N GLY A 247 -25.75 -13.12 -3.52
CA GLY A 247 -25.89 -13.09 -2.06
C GLY A 247 -26.63 -11.84 -1.56
N SER A 248 -27.41 -12.01 -0.51
CA SER A 248 -28.07 -10.90 0.20
C SER A 248 -27.03 -10.23 1.10
N HIS A 249 -26.49 -9.10 0.65
CA HIS A 249 -25.46 -8.34 1.37
C HIS A 249 -25.95 -6.96 1.81
N VAL A 250 -27.03 -6.49 1.19
CA VAL A 250 -27.69 -5.22 1.46
C VAL A 250 -29.16 -5.49 1.77
N TRP A 251 -29.69 -4.78 2.75
CA TRP A 251 -31.11 -4.76 3.07
C TRP A 251 -31.61 -3.32 3.06
N PHE A 252 -32.86 -3.14 2.67
CA PHE A 252 -33.54 -1.86 2.81
C PHE A 252 -34.95 -2.06 3.33
N GLY A 253 -35.41 -1.13 4.14
CA GLY A 253 -36.77 -1.11 4.67
C GLY A 253 -37.27 0.32 4.83
N PRO A 254 -38.59 0.53 4.96
CA PRO A 254 -39.13 1.83 5.29
C PRO A 254 -38.61 2.29 6.66
N ARG A 255 -38.44 3.60 6.83
CA ARG A 255 -38.06 4.17 8.13
C ARG A 255 -39.05 3.79 9.23
N ASP A 256 -40.34 3.87 8.91
CA ASP A 256 -41.44 3.44 9.78
C ASP A 256 -41.96 2.07 9.31
N PRO A 257 -41.77 0.99 10.11
CA PRO A 257 -42.25 -0.36 9.77
C PRO A 257 -43.77 -0.45 9.58
N ASP A 258 -44.53 0.42 10.24
CA ASP A 258 -45.99 0.38 10.24
C ASP A 258 -46.61 1.15 9.06
N ALA A 259 -45.77 1.84 8.26
CA ALA A 259 -46.22 2.64 7.12
C ALA A 259 -46.71 1.81 5.91
N GLY A 260 -46.63 0.48 5.96
CA GLY A 260 -47.34 -0.43 5.05
C GLY A 260 -47.00 -0.35 3.56
N LYS A 261 -45.95 0.38 3.15
CA LYS A 261 -45.59 0.54 1.74
C LYS A 261 -44.60 -0.52 1.28
N ALA A 262 -45.09 -1.47 0.49
CA ALA A 262 -44.25 -2.30 -0.37
C ALA A 262 -43.53 -1.37 -1.36
N THR A 263 -42.24 -1.14 -1.13
CA THR A 263 -41.43 -0.30 -2.01
C THR A 263 -40.86 -1.19 -3.12
N GLU A 264 -41.11 -0.85 -4.39
CA GLU A 264 -40.59 -1.60 -5.53
C GLU A 264 -39.05 -1.59 -5.54
N GLY A 265 -38.44 -2.78 -5.44
CA GLY A 265 -37.01 -2.92 -5.20
C GLY A 265 -36.11 -2.73 -6.43
N GLY A 266 -36.66 -2.75 -7.65
CA GLY A 266 -35.86 -2.79 -8.88
C GLY A 266 -34.97 -1.57 -9.10
N GLU A 267 -35.53 -0.35 -9.01
CA GLU A 267 -34.75 0.89 -9.17
C GLU A 267 -33.77 1.14 -8.02
N ILE A 268 -34.18 0.78 -6.79
CA ILE A 268 -33.34 0.91 -5.59
C ILE A 268 -32.12 0.00 -5.72
N ALA A 269 -32.32 -1.22 -6.21
CA ALA A 269 -31.23 -2.18 -6.44
C ALA A 269 -30.15 -1.60 -7.37
N ALA A 270 -30.57 -0.98 -8.48
CA ALA A 270 -29.64 -0.37 -9.43
C ALA A 270 -28.86 0.80 -8.82
N GLN A 271 -29.56 1.72 -8.13
CA GLN A 271 -28.93 2.90 -7.51
C GLN A 271 -27.98 2.52 -6.35
N VAL A 272 -28.33 1.49 -5.57
CA VAL A 272 -27.43 0.93 -4.55
C VAL A 272 -26.22 0.27 -5.19
N ALA A 273 -26.41 -0.50 -6.27
CA ALA A 273 -25.31 -1.16 -6.97
C ALA A 273 -24.32 -0.15 -7.58
N ASP A 274 -24.81 0.98 -8.12
CA ASP A 274 -23.97 2.04 -8.67
C ASP A 274 -23.12 2.74 -7.60
N ALA A 275 -23.58 2.75 -6.34
CA ALA A 275 -22.83 3.30 -5.20
C ALA A 275 -21.77 2.34 -4.63
N ILE A 276 -21.66 1.11 -5.16
CA ILE A 276 -20.75 0.07 -4.64
C ILE A 276 -19.85 -0.44 -5.77
N VAL A 277 -18.54 -0.26 -5.62
CA VAL A 277 -17.56 -0.77 -6.58
C VAL A 277 -17.03 -2.11 -6.12
N VAL A 278 -17.27 -3.15 -6.92
CA VAL A 278 -16.76 -4.51 -6.71
C VAL A 278 -15.75 -4.86 -7.81
N GLY A 279 -14.56 -5.31 -7.41
CA GLY A 279 -13.48 -5.69 -8.33
C GLY A 279 -12.88 -7.06 -8.04
N SER A 280 -11.98 -7.52 -8.91
CA SER A 280 -11.25 -8.79 -8.74
C SER A 280 -10.24 -8.78 -7.60
N ASP A 281 -9.75 -7.59 -7.24
CA ASP A 281 -8.67 -7.39 -6.29
C ASP A 281 -9.12 -6.49 -5.14
N ARG A 282 -8.59 -6.79 -3.95
CA ARG A 282 -8.68 -5.94 -2.76
C ARG A 282 -7.81 -4.69 -2.95
N THR A 283 -8.29 -3.52 -2.50
CA THR A 283 -7.60 -2.23 -2.68
C THR A 283 -7.53 -1.45 -1.37
N PRO A 284 -6.45 -0.68 -1.11
CA PRO A 284 -6.30 0.13 0.12
C PRO A 284 -7.17 1.41 0.15
N THR A 285 -7.98 1.67 -0.87
CA THR A 285 -8.71 2.95 -1.04
C THR A 285 -9.59 3.30 0.16
N GLN A 286 -10.39 2.35 0.64
CA GLN A 286 -11.28 2.50 1.80
C GLN A 286 -11.10 1.38 2.84
N ASP A 287 -9.97 0.68 2.78
CA ASP A 287 -9.75 -0.56 3.52
C ASP A 287 -8.48 -0.49 4.35
N ILE A 288 -8.64 -0.09 5.61
CA ILE A 288 -7.56 0.03 6.60
C ILE A 288 -6.87 -1.33 6.84
N GLU A 289 -7.64 -2.41 6.82
CA GLU A 289 -7.12 -3.75 7.09
C GLU A 289 -6.21 -4.27 5.97
N PHE A 290 -6.23 -3.66 4.79
CA PHE A 290 -5.39 -4.08 3.67
C PHE A 290 -3.91 -4.02 4.04
N SER A 291 -3.43 -2.87 4.51
CA SER A 291 -2.02 -2.66 4.85
C SER A 291 -1.63 -3.42 6.12
N VAL A 292 -2.53 -3.54 7.11
CA VAL A 292 -2.32 -4.38 8.29
C VAL A 292 -2.06 -5.83 7.87
N ARG A 293 -2.87 -6.38 6.96
CA ARG A 293 -2.68 -7.76 6.46
C ARG A 293 -1.38 -7.93 5.69
N GLN A 294 -0.90 -6.90 4.99
CA GLN A 294 0.41 -6.96 4.33
C GLN A 294 1.54 -7.05 5.35
N LEU A 295 1.48 -6.27 6.43
CA LEU A 295 2.44 -6.36 7.54
C LEU A 295 2.38 -7.75 8.20
N VAL A 296 1.18 -8.24 8.51
CA VAL A 296 0.99 -9.59 9.08
C VAL A 296 1.55 -10.67 8.15
N GLU A 297 1.36 -10.56 6.82
CA GLU A 297 1.94 -11.50 5.85
C GLU A 297 3.48 -11.53 5.92
N VAL A 298 4.13 -10.37 6.09
CA VAL A 298 5.59 -10.28 6.28
C VAL A 298 6.01 -10.97 7.57
N ALA A 299 5.32 -10.71 8.69
CA ALA A 299 5.62 -11.35 9.97
C ALA A 299 5.43 -12.88 9.89
N LEU A 300 4.34 -13.36 9.30
CA LEU A 300 4.08 -14.79 9.15
C LEU A 300 5.14 -15.49 8.31
N ARG A 301 5.63 -14.84 7.24
CA ARG A 301 6.73 -15.38 6.44
C ARG A 301 8.03 -15.40 7.22
N ALA A 302 8.38 -14.32 7.90
CA ALA A 302 9.56 -14.25 8.75
C ALA A 302 9.53 -15.35 9.84
N LEU A 303 8.35 -15.60 10.43
CA LEU A 303 8.17 -16.64 11.44
C LEU A 303 8.08 -18.07 10.88
N SER A 304 7.91 -18.24 9.56
CA SER A 304 7.78 -19.57 8.96
C SER A 304 9.04 -20.42 9.15
N PRO A 305 8.93 -21.77 9.21
CA PRO A 305 10.09 -22.66 9.41
C PRO A 305 11.19 -22.52 8.35
N GLY A 306 10.83 -22.08 7.13
CA GLY A 306 11.78 -21.94 6.02
C GLY A 306 12.63 -20.67 6.06
N ILE A 307 12.18 -19.62 6.76
CA ILE A 307 12.92 -18.36 6.91
C ILE A 307 13.45 -18.23 8.33
N ASN A 308 12.56 -18.37 9.33
CA ASN A 308 12.85 -18.30 10.75
C ASN A 308 13.68 -17.06 11.16
N ASP A 309 13.21 -15.89 10.74
CA ASP A 309 13.80 -14.58 11.06
C ASP A 309 12.94 -13.86 12.12
N PRO A 310 13.27 -14.00 13.41
CA PRO A 310 12.53 -13.33 14.48
C PRO A 310 12.70 -11.81 14.47
N TYR A 311 13.81 -11.26 13.96
CA TYR A 311 14.06 -9.82 14.00
C TYR A 311 13.16 -9.08 13.02
N THR A 312 12.96 -9.62 11.81
CA THR A 312 11.97 -9.07 10.87
C THR A 312 10.56 -9.10 11.47
N ALA A 313 10.18 -10.17 12.18
CA ALA A 313 8.88 -10.24 12.83
C ALA A 313 8.73 -9.20 13.95
N ILE A 314 9.78 -8.98 14.74
CA ILE A 314 9.84 -7.92 15.77
C ILE A 314 9.68 -6.54 15.13
N ALA A 315 10.40 -6.25 14.05
CA ALA A 315 10.28 -4.98 13.32
C ALA A 315 8.85 -4.72 12.82
N VAL A 316 8.18 -5.77 12.31
CA VAL A 316 6.75 -5.68 11.93
C VAL A 316 5.88 -5.35 13.15
N ILE A 317 6.09 -6.02 14.29
CA ILE A 317 5.32 -5.78 15.52
C ILE A 317 5.49 -4.32 15.98
N ASP A 318 6.72 -3.80 15.98
CA ASP A 318 7.01 -2.42 16.40
C ASP A 318 6.38 -1.38 15.47
N ARG A 319 6.51 -1.56 14.15
CA ARG A 319 5.90 -0.65 13.16
C ARG A 319 4.38 -0.68 13.23
N MET A 320 3.80 -1.86 13.43
CA MET A 320 2.37 -2.04 13.58
C MET A 320 1.85 -1.44 14.90
N ALA A 321 2.61 -1.54 15.99
CA ALA A 321 2.30 -0.89 17.26
C ALA A 321 2.27 0.64 17.12
N THR A 322 3.22 1.21 16.37
CA THR A 322 3.25 2.64 16.04
C THR A 322 1.98 3.07 15.31
N SER A 323 1.58 2.32 14.28
CA SER A 323 0.38 2.59 13.48
C SER A 323 -0.90 2.40 14.31
N LEU A 324 -0.90 1.41 15.20
CA LEU A 324 -2.02 1.13 16.09
C LEU A 324 -2.18 2.23 17.14
N ALA A 325 -1.09 2.78 17.68
CA ALA A 325 -1.13 3.93 18.58
C ALA A 325 -1.73 5.18 17.89
N LEU A 326 -1.38 5.42 16.62
CA LEU A 326 -1.99 6.47 15.80
C LEU A 326 -3.51 6.24 15.65
N ALA A 327 -3.91 5.01 15.37
CA ALA A 327 -5.33 4.67 15.22
C ALA A 327 -6.10 4.79 16.54
N MET A 328 -5.50 4.37 17.66
CA MET A 328 -6.08 4.48 19.01
C MET A 328 -6.33 5.93 19.45
N ALA A 329 -5.58 6.87 18.87
CA ALA A 329 -5.77 8.31 19.13
C ALA A 329 -6.96 8.92 18.37
N ARG A 330 -7.60 8.19 17.46
CA ARG A 330 -8.66 8.66 16.56
C ARG A 330 -9.99 7.93 16.80
N ASP A 331 -11.08 8.51 16.29
CA ASP A 331 -12.39 7.89 16.31
C ASP A 331 -12.57 6.98 15.07
N MET A 332 -13.07 5.76 15.29
CA MET A 332 -13.43 4.82 14.21
C MET A 332 -14.63 5.34 13.40
N GLU A 333 -14.82 4.81 12.20
CA GLU A 333 -15.95 5.17 11.35
C GLU A 333 -17.29 4.80 12.01
N PRO A 334 -18.30 5.69 12.00
CA PRO A 334 -19.58 5.40 12.64
C PRO A 334 -20.32 4.26 11.94
N VAL A 335 -20.98 3.44 12.76
CA VAL A 335 -21.89 2.37 12.30
C VAL A 335 -23.16 2.93 11.66
N ARG A 336 -23.58 4.14 12.08
CA ARG A 336 -24.85 4.76 11.68
C ARG A 336 -24.59 6.10 11.02
N HIS A 337 -25.07 6.28 9.80
CA HIS A 337 -24.99 7.52 9.04
C HIS A 337 -26.36 8.17 8.98
N ARG A 338 -26.39 9.48 9.21
CA ARG A 338 -27.60 10.29 9.30
C ARG A 338 -27.68 11.29 8.17
N ASP A 339 -28.90 11.67 7.79
CA ASP A 339 -29.14 12.81 6.90
C ASP A 339 -29.01 14.16 7.63
N GLY A 340 -29.25 15.25 6.90
CA GLY A 340 -29.21 16.61 7.44
C GLY A 340 -30.24 16.89 8.55
N ASP A 341 -31.28 16.06 8.66
CA ASP A 341 -32.31 16.15 9.71
C ASP A 341 -31.96 15.31 10.95
N GLY A 342 -30.80 14.64 10.96
CA GLY A 342 -30.36 13.79 12.05
C GLY A 342 -31.03 12.40 12.09
N VAL A 343 -31.71 12.00 11.02
CA VAL A 343 -32.39 10.70 10.91
C VAL A 343 -31.41 9.65 10.38
N ILE A 344 -31.39 8.46 10.99
CA ILE A 344 -30.54 7.34 10.51
C ILE A 344 -31.05 6.88 9.15
N ARG A 345 -30.16 6.88 8.15
CA ARG A 345 -30.45 6.47 6.77
C ARG A 345 -29.65 5.26 6.32
N LEU A 346 -28.47 5.06 6.90
CA LEU A 346 -27.58 3.98 6.53
C LEU A 346 -26.94 3.38 7.78
N VAL A 347 -26.96 2.06 7.88
CA VAL A 347 -26.27 1.26 8.89
C VAL A 347 -25.20 0.44 8.18
N THR A 348 -23.94 0.59 8.56
CA THR A 348 -22.79 -0.07 7.95
C THR A 348 -22.14 -1.06 8.91
N HIS A 349 -21.15 -1.81 8.41
CA HIS A 349 -20.33 -2.73 9.20
C HIS A 349 -18.86 -2.28 9.22
N PRO A 350 -18.53 -1.12 9.84
CA PRO A 350 -17.18 -0.55 9.80
C PRO A 350 -16.17 -1.43 10.53
N THR A 351 -14.88 -1.18 10.30
CA THR A 351 -13.82 -1.79 11.11
C THR A 351 -13.91 -1.26 12.54
N THR A 352 -13.89 -2.17 13.52
CA THR A 352 -13.85 -1.80 14.95
C THR A 352 -12.42 -1.76 15.45
N MET A 353 -12.19 -1.04 16.55
CA MET A 353 -10.87 -0.99 17.17
C MET A 353 -10.46 -2.38 17.66
N THR A 354 -11.39 -3.11 18.28
CA THR A 354 -11.20 -4.53 18.63
C THR A 354 -10.78 -5.36 17.40
N GLY A 355 -11.51 -5.25 16.29
CA GLY A 355 -11.23 -6.05 15.09
C GLY A 355 -9.86 -5.74 14.47
N MET A 356 -9.41 -4.48 14.55
CA MET A 356 -8.08 -4.07 14.10
C MET A 356 -6.99 -4.60 15.02
N ILE A 357 -7.14 -4.51 16.35
CA ILE A 357 -6.21 -5.10 17.31
C ILE A 357 -6.12 -6.62 17.08
N ASP A 358 -7.26 -7.30 16.96
CA ASP A 358 -7.29 -8.74 16.70
C ASP A 358 -6.58 -9.11 15.40
N LEU A 359 -6.74 -8.30 14.35
CA LEU A 359 -6.06 -8.50 13.08
C LEU A 359 -4.53 -8.34 13.21
N CYS A 360 -4.07 -7.37 14.00
CA CYS A 360 -2.64 -7.16 14.24
C CYS A 360 -2.00 -8.33 15.00
N PHE A 361 -2.67 -8.86 16.03
CA PHE A 361 -2.04 -9.79 16.96
C PHE A 361 -2.32 -11.27 16.68
N ASN A 362 -3.51 -11.65 16.18
CA ASN A 362 -3.95 -13.05 16.21
C ASN A 362 -3.07 -13.98 15.37
N GLU A 363 -2.84 -13.67 14.10
CA GLU A 363 -2.09 -14.57 13.21
C GLU A 363 -0.61 -14.62 13.61
N ILE A 364 -0.02 -13.50 14.02
CA ILE A 364 1.37 -13.45 14.51
C ILE A 364 1.52 -14.29 15.78
N ARG A 365 0.62 -14.13 16.76
CA ARG A 365 0.59 -14.94 17.99
C ARG A 365 0.47 -16.43 17.68
N GLN A 366 -0.38 -16.81 16.73
CA GLN A 366 -0.57 -18.21 16.33
C GLN A 366 0.70 -18.80 15.71
N ALA A 367 1.38 -18.05 14.84
CA ALA A 367 2.64 -18.49 14.23
C ALA A 367 3.84 -18.47 15.20
N ALA A 368 3.78 -17.62 16.23
CA ALA A 368 4.83 -17.45 17.22
C ALA A 368 4.65 -18.33 18.47
N SER A 369 3.65 -19.22 18.51
CA SER A 369 3.22 -19.87 19.75
C SER A 369 4.32 -20.63 20.50
N ALA A 370 5.31 -21.19 19.78
CA ALA A 370 6.47 -21.88 20.35
C ALA A 370 7.77 -21.03 20.35
N LYS A 371 7.66 -19.70 20.21
CA LYS A 371 8.81 -18.78 20.09
C LYS A 371 8.78 -17.74 21.22
N PRO A 372 9.40 -18.01 22.38
CA PRO A 372 9.32 -17.16 23.57
C PRO A 372 9.65 -15.70 23.31
N ALA A 373 10.75 -15.42 22.59
CA ALA A 373 11.20 -14.07 22.27
C ALA A 373 10.10 -13.22 21.60
N ILE A 374 9.30 -13.81 20.70
CA ILE A 374 8.23 -13.09 20.01
C ILE A 374 7.01 -12.89 20.91
N LEU A 375 6.66 -13.90 21.72
CA LEU A 375 5.54 -13.79 22.67
C LEU A 375 5.82 -12.72 23.74
N ILE A 376 7.03 -12.71 24.28
CA ILE A 376 7.53 -11.68 25.21
C ILE A 376 7.43 -10.30 24.57
N HIS A 377 7.91 -10.17 23.32
CA HIS A 377 7.87 -8.90 22.59
C HIS A 377 6.44 -8.41 22.33
N LEU A 378 5.50 -9.31 22.00
CA LEU A 378 4.09 -8.95 21.85
C LEU A 378 3.48 -8.44 23.17
N LEU A 379 3.83 -9.04 24.31
CA LEU A 379 3.38 -8.59 25.63
C LEU A 379 3.98 -7.24 26.01
N ASP A 380 5.28 -7.05 25.78
CA ASP A 380 5.96 -5.76 25.98
C ASP A 380 5.33 -4.66 25.12
N THR A 381 5.00 -4.98 23.87
CA THR A 381 4.30 -4.08 22.95
C THR A 381 2.92 -3.68 23.48
N ILE A 382 2.14 -4.62 24.02
CA ILE A 382 0.87 -4.30 24.68
C ILE A 382 1.08 -3.38 25.89
N GLY A 383 2.11 -3.67 26.70
CA GLY A 383 2.50 -2.83 27.83
C GLY A 383 2.87 -1.40 27.42
N GLN A 384 3.50 -1.21 26.27
CA GLN A 384 3.81 0.11 25.71
C GLN A 384 2.54 0.81 25.18
N LEU A 385 1.68 0.10 24.45
CA LEU A 385 0.42 0.63 23.93
C LEU A 385 -0.55 1.10 25.04
N ALA A 386 -0.38 0.62 26.27
CA ALA A 386 -1.19 1.03 27.41
C ALA A 386 -1.19 2.56 27.63
N CYS A 387 -0.08 3.26 27.33
CA CYS A 387 -0.01 4.73 27.46
C CYS A 387 -0.82 5.48 26.37
N HIS A 388 -1.29 4.77 25.35
CA HIS A 388 -2.15 5.29 24.28
C HIS A 388 -3.63 4.93 24.44
N VAL A 389 -4.00 4.11 25.42
CA VAL A 389 -5.39 3.68 25.65
C VAL A 389 -6.28 4.85 26.09
N ARG A 390 -7.35 5.10 25.35
CA ARG A 390 -8.35 6.16 25.59
C ARG A 390 -9.73 5.63 25.95
N THR A 391 -10.08 4.41 25.52
CA THR A 391 -11.41 3.84 25.70
C THR A 391 -11.38 2.48 26.39
N PRO A 392 -12.48 2.08 27.07
CA PRO A 392 -12.60 0.73 27.63
C PRO A 392 -12.50 -0.37 26.56
N GLU A 393 -13.02 -0.14 25.34
CA GLU A 393 -12.90 -1.09 24.23
C GLU A 393 -11.44 -1.40 23.90
N GLN A 394 -10.60 -0.36 23.78
CA GLN A 394 -9.15 -0.51 23.53
C GLN A 394 -8.48 -1.28 24.66
N ARG A 395 -8.77 -0.92 25.92
CA ARG A 395 -8.23 -1.58 27.11
C ARG A 395 -8.57 -3.06 27.11
N ASN A 396 -9.86 -3.37 26.92
CA ASN A 396 -10.38 -4.73 26.94
C ASN A 396 -9.82 -5.57 25.79
N ALA A 397 -9.69 -5.00 24.58
CA ALA A 397 -9.10 -5.70 23.44
C ALA A 397 -7.63 -6.05 23.67
N LEU A 398 -6.82 -5.11 24.15
CA LEU A 398 -5.41 -5.35 24.48
C LEU A 398 -5.25 -6.37 25.62
N ALA A 399 -6.06 -6.27 26.68
CA ALA A 399 -6.06 -7.23 27.78
C ALA A 399 -6.41 -8.65 27.32
N ARG A 400 -7.43 -8.80 26.44
CA ARG A 400 -7.77 -10.09 25.84
C ARG A 400 -6.61 -10.67 25.03
N GLN A 401 -5.91 -9.85 24.25
CA GLN A 401 -4.74 -10.29 23.50
C GLN A 401 -3.60 -10.73 24.43
N ALA A 402 -3.31 -9.97 25.50
CA ALA A 402 -2.29 -10.33 26.48
C ALA A 402 -2.56 -11.72 27.10
N VAL A 403 -3.81 -11.97 27.51
CA VAL A 403 -4.24 -13.28 28.04
C VAL A 403 -4.04 -14.39 27.00
N MET A 404 -4.44 -14.15 25.75
CA MET A 404 -4.29 -15.14 24.69
C MET A 404 -2.83 -15.43 24.34
N ILE A 405 -1.93 -14.45 24.44
CA ILE A 405 -0.50 -14.60 24.20
C ILE A 405 0.14 -15.44 25.31
N ALA A 406 -0.11 -15.09 26.58
CA ALA A 406 0.38 -15.85 27.72
C ALA A 406 -0.12 -17.31 27.71
N SER A 407 -1.41 -17.51 27.37
CA SER A 407 -1.98 -18.85 27.21
C SER A 407 -1.32 -19.66 26.10
N SER A 408 -0.89 -19.03 25.00
CA SER A 408 -0.12 -19.71 23.96
C SER A 408 1.27 -20.13 24.45
N GLY A 409 1.97 -19.25 25.16
CA GLY A 409 3.29 -19.55 25.74
C GLY A 409 3.25 -20.73 26.70
N ASN A 410 2.29 -20.73 27.64
CA ASN A 410 2.14 -21.81 28.62
C ASN A 410 1.82 -23.18 27.99
N ARG A 411 1.25 -23.21 26.79
CA ARG A 411 0.89 -24.47 26.11
C ARG A 411 2.04 -25.04 25.27
N GLU A 412 2.81 -24.19 24.61
CA GLU A 412 3.72 -24.61 23.54
C GLU A 412 5.21 -24.41 23.86
N VAL A 413 5.56 -23.53 24.82
CA VAL A 413 6.97 -23.30 25.22
C VAL A 413 7.38 -24.37 26.22
N ALA A 414 8.50 -25.06 25.99
CA ALA A 414 8.91 -26.19 26.82
C ALA A 414 9.76 -25.80 28.04
N GLU A 415 10.55 -24.72 27.96
CA GLU A 415 11.46 -24.29 29.04
C GLU A 415 10.69 -23.51 30.11
N GLU A 416 10.77 -23.95 31.37
CA GLU A 416 10.02 -23.38 32.49
C GLU A 416 10.41 -21.92 32.77
N ARG A 417 11.68 -21.56 32.59
CA ARG A 417 12.15 -20.18 32.77
C ARG A 417 11.55 -19.22 31.74
N ASP A 418 11.42 -19.68 30.50
CA ASP A 418 10.82 -18.89 29.43
C ASP A 418 9.32 -18.69 29.67
N GLN A 419 8.63 -19.73 30.18
CA GLN A 419 7.23 -19.61 30.61
C GLN A 419 7.06 -18.61 31.75
N ALA A 420 7.97 -18.63 32.74
CA ALA A 420 7.96 -17.68 33.84
C ALA A 420 8.16 -16.24 33.33
N GLU A 421 9.10 -16.00 32.41
CA GLU A 421 9.29 -14.67 31.83
C GLU A 421 8.05 -14.19 31.05
N ILE A 422 7.39 -15.07 30.30
CA ILE A 422 6.12 -14.75 29.62
C ILE A 422 5.04 -14.36 30.65
N ALA A 423 4.94 -15.08 31.76
CA ALA A 423 4.00 -14.76 32.83
C ALA A 423 4.28 -13.40 33.47
N ASP A 424 5.55 -13.09 33.74
CA ASP A 424 5.97 -11.79 34.30
C ASP A 424 5.63 -10.64 33.35
N ARG A 425 5.91 -10.78 32.04
CA ARG A 425 5.55 -9.76 31.04
C ARG A 425 4.05 -9.59 30.88
N HIS A 426 3.29 -10.68 31.00
CA HIS A 426 1.83 -10.63 30.98
C HIS A 426 1.27 -9.84 32.17
N GLU A 427 1.78 -10.09 33.37
CA GLU A 427 1.38 -9.32 34.56
C GLU A 427 1.74 -7.83 34.41
N ALA A 428 2.95 -7.52 33.94
CA ALA A 428 3.37 -6.15 33.67
C ALA A 428 2.48 -5.44 32.64
N ALA A 429 2.12 -6.12 31.55
CA ALA A 429 1.23 -5.57 30.53
C ALA A 429 -0.17 -5.28 31.09
N LEU A 430 -0.74 -6.19 31.88
CA LEU A 430 -2.04 -5.97 32.53
C LEU A 430 -1.98 -4.85 33.58
N ALA A 431 -0.91 -4.78 34.37
CA ALA A 431 -0.72 -3.71 35.35
C ALA A 431 -0.68 -2.33 34.67
N ASN A 432 0.04 -2.19 33.56
CA ASN A 432 0.07 -0.95 32.77
C ASN A 432 -1.31 -0.59 32.21
N LEU A 433 -2.09 -1.59 31.79
CA LEU A 433 -3.46 -1.38 31.34
C LEU A 433 -4.43 -1.02 32.48
N ILE A 434 -4.16 -1.36 33.74
CA ILE A 434 -5.04 -1.03 34.88
C ILE A 434 -4.66 0.31 35.51
N ALA A 435 -3.37 0.65 35.60
CA ALA A 435 -2.86 1.82 36.29
C ALA A 435 -3.38 3.17 35.78
N ARG A 436 -4.11 3.20 34.65
CA ARG A 436 -4.71 4.39 34.06
C ARG A 436 -6.18 4.62 34.41
N ASP A 437 -6.79 3.77 35.24
CA ASP A 437 -8.13 3.97 35.80
C ASP A 437 -8.12 4.71 37.15
N LEU A 438 -6.93 4.98 37.70
CA LEU A 438 -6.65 5.80 38.88
C LEU A 438 -6.04 7.14 38.47
#